data_AF-A0A101NMZ5-F1
#
_entry.id   AF-A0A101NMZ5-F1
#
_cell.length_a   1.000
_cell.length_b   1.000
_cell.length_c   1.000
_cell.angle_alpha   90.00
_cell.angle_beta   90.00
_cell.angle_gamma   90.00
#
_symmetry.space_group_name_H-M   'P 1'
#
loop_
_entity.id
_entity.type
_entity.pdbx_description
1 polymer ?
#
loop_
_entity_poly.entity_id
_entity_poly.type
_entity_poly.pdbx_seq_one_letter_code
_entity_poly.pdbx_strand_id
1 'polypeptide(L)'
;MLGFVRADHEALVACLGDPQRAVAAHRELLRRGEDALGAVRAGLRHRNPAVREGCCRLLDHLVDTDSMGLLIAMADDPDARVRTAALHALACDRCKGDTCAPGADRVLEPALRRLASDPDPHVRAMAAELVGKFVHTEVRAVTALETSHAQDPSPAVRKKAGWFTPGGTVYERTAPRASR
;
A
#
# COMPACT_ATOMS: atom_id res chain seq x y z
N MET A 1 -4.45 -22.28 -21.58
CA MET A 1 -3.28 -22.61 -20.74
C MET A 1 -2.12 -21.77 -21.23
N LEU A 2 -1.95 -20.54 -20.73
CA LEU A 2 -0.83 -19.69 -21.14
C LEU A 2 0.45 -20.32 -20.57
N GLY A 3 1.34 -20.75 -21.46
CA GLY A 3 2.48 -21.61 -21.17
C GLY A 3 3.58 -20.93 -20.35
N PHE A 4 3.47 -20.98 -19.03
CA PHE A 4 4.55 -20.63 -18.09
C PHE A 4 5.29 -21.85 -17.53
N VAL A 5 5.04 -23.04 -18.10
CA VAL A 5 5.56 -24.33 -17.60
C VAL A 5 7.10 -24.38 -17.48
N ARG A 6 7.82 -23.44 -18.13
CA ARG A 6 9.29 -23.31 -18.07
C ARG A 6 9.81 -21.93 -17.69
N ALA A 7 8.93 -20.97 -17.35
CA ALA A 7 9.38 -19.64 -16.97
C ALA A 7 9.89 -19.64 -15.52
N ASP A 8 11.12 -19.18 -15.31
CA ASP A 8 11.64 -18.86 -13.99
C ASP A 8 10.89 -17.66 -13.37
N HIS A 9 11.13 -17.40 -12.09
CA HIS A 9 10.43 -16.33 -11.37
C HIS A 9 10.78 -14.94 -11.90
N GLU A 10 12.00 -14.73 -12.39
CA GLU A 10 12.45 -13.44 -12.93
C GLU A 10 11.73 -13.11 -14.24
N ALA A 11 11.60 -14.10 -15.14
CA ALA A 11 10.85 -13.97 -16.37
C ALA A 11 9.37 -13.69 -16.10
N LEU A 12 8.77 -14.34 -15.10
CA LEU A 12 7.41 -14.04 -14.67
C LEU A 12 7.26 -12.61 -14.13
N VAL A 13 8.20 -12.16 -13.31
CA VAL A 13 8.22 -10.79 -12.79
C VAL A 13 8.33 -9.78 -13.93
N ALA A 14 9.20 -10.01 -14.92
CA ALA A 14 9.30 -9.15 -16.10
C ALA A 14 7.98 -9.06 -16.88
N CYS A 15 7.19 -10.15 -16.92
CA CYS A 15 5.88 -10.17 -17.57
C CYS A 15 4.82 -9.29 -16.90
N LEU A 16 5.02 -8.85 -15.65
CA LEU A 16 4.14 -7.87 -15.01
C LEU A 16 4.14 -6.53 -15.75
N GLY A 17 5.20 -6.24 -16.50
CA GLY A 17 5.32 -5.04 -17.33
C GLY A 17 4.64 -5.13 -18.70
N ASP A 18 4.12 -6.30 -19.08
CA ASP A 18 3.39 -6.53 -20.33
C ASP A 18 1.89 -6.64 -20.03
N PRO A 19 1.05 -5.69 -20.48
CA PRO A 19 -0.39 -5.70 -20.19
C PRO A 19 -1.12 -6.99 -20.59
N GLN A 20 -0.66 -7.67 -21.65
CA GLN A 20 -1.29 -8.91 -22.12
C GLN A 20 -0.94 -10.12 -21.23
N ARG A 21 0.20 -10.07 -20.54
CA ARG A 21 0.74 -11.16 -19.74
C ARG A 21 0.66 -10.92 -18.24
N ALA A 22 0.50 -9.67 -17.81
CA ALA A 22 0.59 -9.24 -16.42
C ALA A 22 -0.37 -10.00 -15.50
N VAL A 23 -1.64 -10.17 -15.91
CA VAL A 23 -2.64 -10.90 -15.10
C VAL A 23 -2.26 -12.36 -14.91
N ALA A 24 -1.82 -13.02 -15.98
CA ALA A 24 -1.46 -14.43 -15.92
C ALA A 24 -0.15 -14.64 -15.13
N ALA A 25 0.82 -13.74 -15.30
CA ALA A 25 2.06 -13.74 -14.54
C ALA A 25 1.82 -13.48 -13.05
N HIS A 26 0.97 -12.51 -12.71
CA HIS A 26 0.62 -12.21 -11.31
C HIS A 26 -0.04 -13.43 -10.64
N ARG A 27 -1.01 -14.07 -11.29
CA ARG A 27 -1.68 -15.27 -10.76
C ARG A 27 -0.70 -16.42 -10.56
N GLU A 28 0.22 -16.62 -11.51
CA GLU A 28 1.23 -17.67 -11.42
C GLU A 28 2.22 -17.38 -10.28
N LEU A 29 2.68 -16.14 -10.11
CA LEU A 29 3.55 -15.74 -9.00
C LEU A 29 2.88 -15.95 -7.64
N LEU A 30 1.58 -15.62 -7.51
CA LEU A 30 0.81 -15.94 -6.30
C LEU A 30 0.72 -17.44 -6.05
N ARG A 31 0.47 -18.24 -7.10
CA ARG A 31 0.40 -19.70 -6.99
C ARG A 31 1.73 -20.31 -6.53
N ARG A 32 2.86 -19.69 -6.89
CA ARG A 32 4.21 -20.11 -6.47
C ARG A 32 4.56 -19.65 -5.06
N GLY A 33 3.88 -18.64 -4.53
CA GLY A 33 3.96 -18.28 -3.11
C GLY A 33 5.36 -17.86 -2.68
N GLU A 34 5.83 -18.44 -1.57
CA GLU A 34 7.13 -18.15 -0.97
C GLU A 34 8.31 -18.36 -1.93
N ASP A 35 8.24 -19.36 -2.81
CA ASP A 35 9.29 -19.66 -3.79
C ASP A 35 9.56 -18.49 -4.75
N ALA A 36 8.56 -17.63 -4.98
CA ALA A 36 8.67 -16.47 -5.85
C ALA A 36 9.14 -15.20 -5.12
N LEU A 37 9.18 -15.18 -3.78
CA LEU A 37 9.45 -13.97 -2.99
C LEU A 37 10.79 -13.32 -3.34
N GLY A 38 11.85 -14.11 -3.52
CA GLY A 38 13.17 -13.58 -3.90
C GLY A 38 13.11 -12.75 -5.19
N ALA A 39 12.45 -13.26 -6.22
CA ALA A 39 12.29 -12.55 -7.49
C ALA A 39 11.33 -11.37 -7.39
N VAL A 40 10.24 -11.51 -6.63
CA VAL A 40 9.28 -10.41 -6.42
C VAL A 40 9.93 -9.24 -5.69
N ARG A 41 10.72 -9.51 -4.63
CA ARG A 41 11.53 -8.50 -3.92
C ARG A 41 12.53 -7.83 -4.86
N ALA A 42 13.25 -8.60 -5.68
CA ALA A 42 14.17 -8.06 -6.68
C ALA A 42 13.45 -7.17 -7.72
N GLY A 43 12.23 -7.54 -8.11
CA GLY A 43 11.39 -6.80 -9.06
C GLY A 43 11.02 -5.38 -8.62
N LEU A 44 11.09 -5.06 -7.33
CA LEU A 44 10.93 -3.69 -6.83
C LEU A 44 12.02 -2.72 -7.34
N ARG A 45 13.15 -3.23 -7.84
CA ARG A 45 14.22 -2.42 -8.45
C ARG A 45 14.13 -2.37 -9.98
N HIS A 46 13.08 -2.95 -10.56
CA HIS A 46 12.97 -3.06 -12.01
C HIS A 46 12.74 -1.69 -12.67
N ARG A 47 13.34 -1.47 -13.85
CA ARG A 47 13.25 -0.20 -14.59
C ARG A 47 11.81 0.19 -14.97
N ASN A 48 10.98 -0.81 -15.27
CA ASN A 48 9.57 -0.61 -15.65
C ASN A 48 8.70 -0.42 -14.40
N PRO A 49 8.02 0.73 -14.23
CA PRO A 49 7.15 0.98 -13.07
C PRO A 49 6.00 -0.02 -12.94
N ALA A 50 5.45 -0.55 -14.05
CA ALA A 50 4.38 -1.55 -13.99
C ALA A 50 4.84 -2.86 -13.33
N VAL A 51 6.12 -3.23 -13.50
CA VAL A 51 6.71 -4.38 -12.78
C VAL A 51 6.81 -4.06 -11.29
N ARG A 52 7.31 -2.88 -10.91
CA ARG A 52 7.42 -2.46 -9.51
C ARG A 52 6.07 -2.40 -8.82
N GLU A 53 5.06 -1.84 -9.48
CA GLU A 53 3.66 -1.82 -9.04
C GLU A 53 3.11 -3.22 -8.81
N GLY A 54 3.31 -4.12 -9.79
CA GLY A 54 2.89 -5.52 -9.69
C GLY A 54 3.56 -6.24 -8.53
N CYS A 55 4.86 -6.01 -8.30
CA CYS A 55 5.60 -6.55 -7.17
C CYS A 55 5.08 -6.03 -5.83
N CYS A 56 4.78 -4.73 -5.69
CA CYS A 56 4.17 -4.18 -4.46
C CYS A 56 2.85 -4.90 -4.14
N ARG A 57 2.00 -5.10 -5.15
CA ARG A 57 0.73 -5.84 -4.99
C ARG A 57 0.94 -7.29 -4.62
N LEU A 58 1.92 -7.97 -5.20
CA LEU A 58 2.22 -9.36 -4.85
C LEU A 58 2.68 -9.49 -3.40
N LEU A 59 3.54 -8.59 -2.93
CA LEU A 59 4.03 -8.60 -1.54
C LEU A 59 2.93 -8.34 -0.52
N ASP A 60 1.90 -7.56 -0.87
CA ASP A 60 0.70 -7.39 -0.06
C ASP A 60 -0.04 -8.73 0.13
N HIS A 61 -0.25 -9.47 -0.97
CA HIS A 61 -0.98 -10.75 -0.94
C HIS A 61 -0.18 -11.90 -0.35
N LEU A 62 1.15 -11.90 -0.50
CA LEU A 62 2.05 -12.93 0.03
C LEU A 62 2.39 -12.69 1.50
N VAL A 63 1.94 -11.59 2.11
CA VAL A 63 2.11 -11.27 3.53
C VAL A 63 3.57 -11.29 3.98
N ASP A 64 4.46 -10.80 3.10
CA ASP A 64 5.89 -10.89 3.32
C ASP A 64 6.39 -9.78 4.24
N THR A 65 6.61 -10.13 5.51
CA THR A 65 6.99 -9.19 6.57
C THR A 65 8.40 -8.63 6.39
N ASP A 66 9.32 -9.41 5.80
CA ASP A 66 10.68 -8.96 5.51
C ASP A 66 10.70 -7.85 4.44
N SER A 67 9.66 -7.78 3.60
CA SER A 67 9.52 -6.77 2.57
C SER A 67 9.03 -5.42 3.07
N MET A 68 8.71 -5.27 4.37
CA MET A 68 8.21 -4.00 4.91
C MET A 68 9.14 -2.83 4.62
N GLY A 69 10.45 -3.00 4.83
CA GLY A 69 11.43 -1.94 4.53
C GLY A 69 11.47 -1.57 3.04
N LEU A 70 11.30 -2.56 2.17
CA LEU A 70 11.24 -2.34 0.72
C LEU A 70 9.97 -1.59 0.33
N LEU A 71 8.80 -1.99 0.85
CA LEU A 71 7.52 -1.32 0.60
C LEU A 71 7.52 0.12 1.12
N ILE A 72 8.13 0.40 2.27
CA ILE A 72 8.32 1.77 2.77
C ILE A 72 9.12 2.60 1.75
N ALA A 73 10.21 2.06 1.20
CA ALA A 73 10.99 2.77 0.18
C ALA A 73 10.18 3.03 -1.11
N MET A 74 9.29 2.11 -1.48
CA MET A 74 8.43 2.29 -2.66
C MET A 74 7.37 3.40 -2.49
N ALA A 75 7.11 3.88 -1.27
CA ALA A 75 6.24 5.04 -1.05
C ALA A 75 6.85 6.35 -1.59
N ASP A 76 8.15 6.37 -1.90
CA ASP A 76 8.86 7.49 -2.54
C ASP A 76 9.19 7.21 -4.02
N ASP A 77 8.60 6.18 -4.63
CA ASP A 77 8.81 5.88 -6.06
C ASP A 77 8.40 7.07 -6.96
N PRO A 78 9.13 7.35 -8.06
CA PRO A 78 8.74 8.41 -8.99
C PRO A 78 7.35 8.20 -9.60
N ASP A 79 6.90 6.95 -9.76
CA ASP A 79 5.62 6.62 -10.37
C ASP A 79 4.49 6.57 -9.31
N ALA A 80 3.41 7.32 -9.55
CA ALA A 80 2.28 7.43 -8.62
C ALA A 80 1.53 6.10 -8.40
N ARG A 81 1.50 5.20 -9.40
CA ARG A 81 0.85 3.89 -9.27
C ARG A 81 1.65 2.99 -8.33
N VAL A 82 2.98 3.08 -8.38
CA VAL A 82 3.87 2.37 -7.48
C VAL A 82 3.72 2.90 -6.05
N ARG A 83 3.72 4.22 -5.85
CA ARG A 83 3.47 4.82 -4.52
C ARG A 83 2.12 4.38 -3.94
N THR A 84 1.08 4.37 -4.77
CA THR A 84 -0.27 3.93 -4.37
C THR A 84 -0.26 2.45 -3.96
N ALA A 85 0.36 1.57 -4.75
CA ALA A 85 0.45 0.15 -4.44
C ALA A 85 1.24 -0.11 -3.15
N ALA A 86 2.32 0.64 -2.93
CA ALA A 86 3.11 0.55 -1.71
C ALA A 86 2.33 0.98 -0.46
N LEU A 87 1.66 2.14 -0.50
CA LEU A 87 0.83 2.62 0.60
C LEU A 87 -0.34 1.67 0.89
N HIS A 88 -0.95 1.09 -0.16
CA HIS A 88 -1.98 0.06 0.01
C HIS A 88 -1.45 -1.16 0.76
N ALA A 89 -0.29 -1.68 0.33
CA ALA A 89 0.34 -2.82 0.98
C ALA A 89 0.69 -2.54 2.45
N LEU A 90 1.06 -1.30 2.78
CA LEU A 90 1.35 -0.88 4.16
C LEU A 90 0.07 -0.71 5.00
N ALA A 91 -1.04 -0.31 4.38
CA ALA A 91 -2.31 -0.08 5.05
C ALA A 91 -3.16 -1.35 5.23
N CYS A 92 -3.05 -2.33 4.33
CA CYS A 92 -3.97 -3.47 4.27
C CYS A 92 -3.90 -4.39 5.51
N ASP A 93 -4.96 -4.39 6.32
CA ASP A 93 -5.11 -5.31 7.47
C ASP A 93 -5.59 -6.71 7.06
N ARG A 94 -6.30 -6.80 5.93
CA ARG A 94 -6.93 -8.06 5.46
C ARG A 94 -5.93 -9.16 5.19
N CYS A 95 -4.71 -8.81 4.81
CA CYS A 95 -3.66 -9.76 4.48
C CYS A 95 -2.76 -10.07 5.69
N LYS A 96 -2.70 -9.19 6.69
CA LYS A 96 -1.62 -9.19 7.70
C LYS A 96 -1.98 -9.79 9.06
N GLY A 97 -3.26 -9.97 9.38
CA GLY A 97 -3.68 -10.39 10.72
C GLY A 97 -3.20 -9.42 11.82
N ASP A 98 -3.53 -9.70 13.09
CA ASP A 98 -3.24 -8.78 14.21
C ASP A 98 -1.74 -8.65 14.53
N THR A 99 -0.89 -9.55 14.03
CA THR A 99 0.54 -9.62 14.37
C THR A 99 1.43 -8.79 13.46
N CYS A 100 0.92 -8.28 12.33
CA CYS A 100 1.76 -7.77 11.25
C CYS A 100 1.41 -6.33 10.79
N ALA A 101 0.73 -5.55 11.62
CA ALA A 101 0.59 -4.12 11.37
C ALA A 101 1.97 -3.44 11.53
N PRO A 102 2.46 -2.67 10.54
CA PRO A 102 3.65 -1.86 10.72
C PRO A 102 3.47 -0.93 11.93
N GLY A 103 4.47 -0.89 12.81
CA GLY A 103 4.53 0.09 13.88
C GLY A 103 4.45 1.51 13.31
N ALA A 104 3.73 2.38 14.02
CA ALA A 104 3.55 3.78 13.63
C ALA A 104 4.89 4.51 13.42
N ASP A 105 5.93 4.09 14.14
CA ASP A 105 7.30 4.61 14.08
C ASP A 105 7.91 4.54 12.68
N ARG A 106 7.53 3.56 11.86
CA ARG A 106 8.14 3.35 10.53
C ARG A 106 7.31 3.91 9.37
N VAL A 107 5.99 3.90 9.49
CA VAL A 107 5.09 4.18 8.34
C VAL A 107 4.31 5.48 8.46
N LEU A 108 4.11 6.01 9.67
CA LEU A 108 3.26 7.18 9.86
C LEU A 108 3.90 8.43 9.26
N GLU A 109 5.20 8.66 9.48
CA GLU A 109 5.87 9.85 8.96
C GLU A 109 5.91 9.90 7.41
N PRO A 110 6.28 8.83 6.68
CA PRO A 110 6.13 8.78 5.23
C PRO A 110 4.68 9.00 4.76
N ALA A 111 3.70 8.41 5.46
CA ALA A 111 2.29 8.54 5.10
C ALA A 111 1.78 9.98 5.27
N LEU A 112 2.14 10.66 6.37
CA LEU A 112 1.80 12.06 6.63
C LEU A 112 2.37 12.97 5.53
N ARG A 113 3.64 12.75 5.15
CA ARG A 113 4.27 13.50 4.05
C ARG A 113 3.54 13.32 2.74
N ARG A 114 3.17 12.08 2.39
CA ARG A 114 2.41 11.78 1.17
C ARG A 114 1.03 12.42 1.20
N LEU A 115 0.32 12.32 2.32
CA LEU A 115 -1.00 12.93 2.50
C LEU A 115 -0.95 14.46 2.32
N ALA A 116 0.08 15.12 2.87
CA ALA A 116 0.18 16.57 2.84
C ALA A 116 0.58 17.14 1.47
N SER A 117 1.36 16.41 0.67
CA SER A 117 2.07 17.03 -0.46
C SER A 117 2.26 16.18 -1.70
N ASP A 118 1.72 14.95 -1.78
CA ASP A 118 1.83 14.19 -3.03
C ASP A 118 1.06 14.88 -4.16
N PRO A 119 1.65 15.06 -5.36
CA PRO A 119 0.96 15.68 -6.47
C PRO A 119 -0.25 14.87 -6.94
N ASP A 120 -0.22 13.54 -6.77
CA ASP A 120 -1.31 12.68 -7.22
C ASP A 120 -2.39 12.51 -6.13
N PRO A 121 -3.65 12.86 -6.40
CA PRO A 121 -4.73 12.75 -5.42
C PRO A 121 -5.04 11.30 -5.01
N HIS A 122 -4.76 10.29 -5.84
CA HIS A 122 -4.92 8.89 -5.46
C HIS A 122 -3.87 8.48 -4.42
N VAL A 123 -2.63 8.97 -4.56
CA VAL A 123 -1.59 8.73 -3.56
C VAL A 123 -1.98 9.40 -2.25
N ARG A 124 -2.46 10.64 -2.27
CA ARG A 124 -2.96 11.32 -1.05
C ARG A 124 -4.15 10.58 -0.42
N ALA A 125 -5.11 10.10 -1.22
CA ALA A 125 -6.23 9.32 -0.71
C ALA A 125 -5.79 7.99 -0.07
N MET A 126 -4.78 7.31 -0.65
CA MET A 126 -4.23 6.08 -0.09
C MET A 126 -3.40 6.36 1.17
N ALA A 127 -2.68 7.48 1.20
CA ALA A 127 -1.99 7.95 2.40
C ALA A 127 -2.97 8.24 3.53
N ALA A 128 -4.14 8.82 3.23
CA ALA A 128 -5.20 9.02 4.22
C ALA A 128 -5.70 7.68 4.82
N GLU A 129 -5.76 6.60 4.04
CA GLU A 129 -6.11 5.28 4.58
C GLU A 129 -5.04 4.76 5.55
N LEU A 130 -3.75 4.89 5.19
CA LEU A 130 -2.64 4.47 6.05
C LEU A 130 -2.56 5.30 7.34
N VAL A 131 -2.67 6.63 7.23
CA VAL A 131 -2.73 7.54 8.39
C VAL A 131 -3.95 7.23 9.26
N GLY A 132 -5.08 6.90 8.63
CA GLY A 132 -6.33 6.48 9.25
C GLY A 132 -6.19 5.34 10.27
N LYS A 133 -5.16 4.49 10.13
CA LYS A 133 -4.90 3.39 11.08
C LYS A 133 -4.42 3.87 12.45
N PHE A 134 -3.90 5.08 12.52
CA PHE A 134 -3.26 5.62 13.72
C PHE A 134 -4.09 6.72 14.38
N VAL A 135 -5.34 6.95 13.94
CA VAL A 135 -6.18 8.05 14.45
C VAL A 135 -6.55 7.92 15.93
N HIS A 136 -6.58 6.70 16.45
CA HIS A 136 -6.91 6.45 17.86
C HIS A 136 -5.68 6.39 18.78
N THR A 137 -4.47 6.46 18.21
CA THR A 137 -3.21 6.34 18.96
C THR A 137 -2.29 7.54 18.79
N GLU A 138 -2.40 8.28 17.69
CA GLU A 138 -1.49 9.35 17.29
C GLU A 138 -2.24 10.64 16.97
N VAL A 139 -2.09 11.67 17.81
CA VAL A 139 -2.78 12.96 17.63
C VAL A 139 -2.48 13.61 16.27
N ARG A 140 -1.24 13.47 15.80
CA ARG A 140 -0.80 13.99 14.48
C ARG A 140 -1.55 13.35 13.31
N ALA A 141 -2.00 12.11 13.44
CA ALA A 141 -2.78 11.43 12.41
C ALA A 141 -4.16 12.10 12.26
N VAL A 142 -4.82 12.38 13.40
CA VAL A 142 -6.10 13.09 13.44
C VAL A 142 -5.96 14.48 12.82
N THR A 143 -4.99 15.27 13.28
CA THR A 143 -4.76 16.64 12.78
C THR A 143 -4.51 16.68 11.27
N ALA A 144 -3.71 15.74 10.74
CA ALA A 144 -3.43 15.68 9.31
C ALA A 144 -4.66 15.30 8.48
N LEU A 145 -5.51 14.39 8.99
CA LEU A 145 -6.75 14.00 8.33
C LEU A 145 -7.80 15.10 8.38
N GLU A 146 -7.95 15.82 9.49
CA GLU A 146 -8.83 16.98 9.58
C GLU A 146 -8.41 18.09 8.62
N THR A 147 -7.10 18.37 8.55
CA THR A 147 -6.54 19.34 7.60
C THR A 147 -6.84 18.92 6.16
N SER A 148 -6.59 17.66 5.82
CA SER A 148 -6.87 17.12 4.48
C SER A 148 -8.36 17.11 4.16
N HIS A 149 -9.21 16.79 5.14
CA HIS A 149 -10.66 16.83 4.99
C HIS A 149 -11.17 18.24 4.68
N ALA A 150 -10.61 19.26 5.33
CA ALA A 150 -11.03 20.65 5.15
C ALA A 150 -10.45 21.28 3.87
N GLN A 151 -9.19 20.98 3.53
CA GLN A 151 -8.40 21.81 2.61
C GLN A 151 -7.86 21.09 1.38
N ASP A 152 -7.95 19.75 1.27
CA ASP A 152 -7.39 19.07 0.10
C ASP A 152 -8.07 19.55 -1.19
N PRO A 153 -7.30 19.86 -2.26
CA PRO A 153 -7.87 20.30 -3.53
C PRO A 153 -8.86 19.30 -4.14
N SER A 154 -8.64 18.01 -3.93
CA SER A 154 -9.47 16.92 -4.45
C SER A 154 -10.66 16.62 -3.54
N PRO A 155 -11.91 16.72 -4.05
CA PRO A 155 -13.10 16.33 -3.28
C PRO A 155 -13.08 14.86 -2.85
N ALA A 156 -12.45 13.98 -3.64
CA ALA A 156 -12.33 12.57 -3.31
C ALA A 156 -11.41 12.35 -2.10
N VAL A 157 -10.31 13.09 -2.00
CA VAL A 157 -9.40 13.03 -0.84
C VAL A 157 -10.09 13.61 0.39
N ARG A 158 -10.78 14.77 0.27
CA ARG A 158 -11.56 15.33 1.38
C ARG A 158 -12.58 14.33 1.92
N LYS A 159 -13.34 13.70 1.04
CA LYS A 159 -14.32 12.66 1.42
C LYS A 159 -13.65 11.48 2.11
N LYS A 160 -12.53 10.97 1.58
CA LYS A 160 -11.79 9.86 2.17
C LYS A 160 -11.26 10.20 3.56
N ALA A 161 -10.60 11.35 3.71
CA ALA A 161 -10.06 11.80 4.99
C ALA A 161 -11.16 11.95 6.04
N GLY A 162 -12.32 12.51 5.66
CA GLY A 162 -13.47 12.66 6.54
C GLY A 162 -14.08 11.35 7.05
N TRP A 163 -13.78 10.20 6.45
CA TRP A 163 -14.18 8.91 7.03
C TRP A 163 -13.38 8.58 8.30
N PHE A 164 -12.17 9.10 8.43
CA PHE A 164 -11.22 8.80 9.49
C PHE A 164 -11.06 9.95 10.51
N THR A 165 -11.76 11.08 10.36
CA THR A 165 -11.83 12.14 11.38
C THR A 165 -12.91 11.84 12.42
N PRO A 166 -12.90 12.46 13.61
CA PRO A 166 -13.99 12.35 14.59
C PRO A 166 -15.38 12.59 13.97
N GLY A 167 -16.36 11.74 14.28
CA GLY A 167 -17.68 11.72 13.64
C GLY A 167 -17.74 11.05 12.27
N GLY A 168 -16.59 10.66 11.70
CA GLY A 168 -16.47 9.92 10.45
C GLY A 168 -16.84 8.44 10.61
N THR A 169 -17.42 7.84 9.58
CA THR A 169 -17.96 6.48 9.64
C THR A 169 -16.92 5.42 10.00
N VAL A 170 -15.67 5.55 9.53
CA VAL A 170 -14.59 4.60 9.83
C VAL A 170 -13.98 4.89 11.19
N TYR A 171 -13.80 6.17 11.54
CA TYR A 171 -13.33 6.57 12.86
C TYR A 171 -14.19 5.96 13.97
N GLU A 172 -15.51 6.16 13.92
CA GLU A 172 -16.45 5.64 14.93
C GLU A 172 -16.46 4.11 14.97
N ARG A 173 -16.42 3.45 13.79
CA ARG A 173 -16.42 1.99 13.72
C ARG A 173 -15.15 1.36 14.30
N THR A 174 -14.02 2.05 14.19
CA THR A 174 -12.70 1.55 14.61
C THR A 174 -12.28 2.03 16.00
N ALA A 175 -13.10 2.88 16.65
CA ALA A 175 -12.82 3.39 17.97
C ALA A 175 -12.61 2.23 18.98
N PRO A 176 -11.55 2.27 19.80
CA PRO A 176 -11.32 1.28 20.83
C PRO A 176 -12.54 1.19 21.75
N ARG A 177 -13.03 -0.03 22.00
CA ARG A 177 -14.07 -0.23 23.01
C ARG A 177 -13.49 0.15 24.36
N ALA A 178 -14.18 1.03 25.09
CA ALA A 178 -13.81 1.35 26.46
C ALA A 178 -13.67 0.06 27.27
N SER A 179 -12.50 -0.17 27.86
CA SER A 179 -12.29 -1.23 28.84
C SER A 179 -13.23 -0.96 30.02
N ARG A 180 -14.17 -1.88 30.26
CA ARG A 180 -14.98 -1.89 31.48
C ARG A 180 -14.12 -2.20 32.70
#